data_AF-A0AAX2EIG5-F1
#
_entry.id   AF-A0AAX2EIG5-F1
#
_cell.length_a   1.000
_cell.length_b   1.000
_cell.length_c   1.000
_cell.angle_alpha   90.00
_cell.angle_beta   90.00
_cell.angle_gamma   90.00
#
_symmetry.space_group_name_H-M   'P 1'
#
loop_
_entity.id
_entity.type
_entity.pdbx_description
1 polymer ?
#
loop_
_entity_poly.entity_id
_entity_poly.type
_entity_poly.pdbx_seq_one_letter_code
_entity_poly.pdbx_strand_id
1 'polypeptide(L)'
;MIILLDVFSILMLSSISGSYSEDDTQHNIEHLKKTDWFQQYLKQQPYRDLLISDKDVRKVIGRLNNKKLAKNPQREAYQRIVTKVLKRKIFVSQ
;
A
#
# COMPACT_ATOMS: atom_id res chain seq x y z
N MET A 1 19.45 -11.61 -3.03
CA MET A 1 18.99 -10.68 -4.09
C MET A 1 17.90 -9.75 -3.54
N ILE A 2 18.27 -8.72 -2.78
CA ILE A 2 17.29 -7.77 -2.17
C ILE A 2 17.18 -6.49 -3.03
N ILE A 3 18.29 -6.05 -3.61
CA ILE A 3 18.39 -4.80 -4.38
C ILE A 3 17.46 -4.78 -5.60
N LEU A 4 17.31 -5.89 -6.33
CA LEU A 4 16.48 -5.93 -7.55
C LEU A 4 14.98 -5.74 -7.27
N LEU A 5 14.48 -6.29 -6.16
CA LEU A 5 13.08 -6.17 -5.74
C LEU A 5 12.75 -4.77 -5.22
N ASP A 6 13.73 -4.12 -4.58
CA ASP A 6 13.58 -2.73 -4.13
C ASP A 6 13.53 -1.75 -5.30
N VAL A 7 14.37 -1.95 -6.33
CA VAL A 7 14.32 -1.15 -7.57
C VAL A 7 13.00 -1.37 -8.30
N PHE A 8 12.50 -2.61 -8.37
CA PHE A 8 11.18 -2.89 -8.96
C PHE A 8 10.03 -2.20 -8.20
N SER A 9 10.11 -2.17 -6.87
CA SER A 9 9.13 -1.48 -6.03
C SER A 9 9.18 0.04 -6.23
N ILE A 10 10.37 0.62 -6.42
CA ILE A 10 10.55 2.04 -6.76
C ILE A 10 10.00 2.34 -8.16
N LEU A 11 10.26 1.49 -9.15
CA LEU A 11 9.72 1.61 -10.51
C LEU A 11 8.20 1.50 -10.55
N MET A 12 7.61 0.66 -9.69
CA MET A 12 6.17 0.58 -9.52
C MET A 12 5.60 1.83 -8.85
N LEU A 13 6.30 2.43 -7.88
CA LEU A 13 5.96 3.72 -7.27
C LEU A 13 6.08 4.88 -8.26
N SER A 14 7.06 4.87 -9.17
CA SER A 14 7.20 5.91 -10.21
C SER A 14 6.21 5.75 -11.36
N SER A 15 5.75 4.51 -11.62
CA SER A 15 4.66 4.21 -12.57
C SER A 15 3.27 4.57 -12.01
N ILE A 16 3.21 5.10 -10.79
CA ILE A 16 2.02 5.73 -10.25
C ILE A 16 1.83 7.11 -10.88
N SER A 17 1.36 7.12 -12.13
CA SER A 17 0.92 8.32 -12.83
C SER A 17 -0.60 8.28 -12.99
N GLY A 18 -1.29 9.29 -12.45
CA GLY A 18 -2.75 9.41 -12.49
C GLY A 18 -3.30 10.14 -11.26
N SER A 19 -4.41 10.87 -11.43
CA SER A 19 -5.24 11.28 -10.30
C SER A 19 -5.85 10.02 -9.68
N TYR A 20 -5.88 9.95 -8.35
CA TYR A 20 -6.61 8.93 -7.61
C TYR A 20 -7.71 9.65 -6.83
N SER A 21 -8.86 9.01 -6.70
CA SER A 21 -9.93 9.48 -5.81
C SER A 21 -9.83 8.79 -4.44
N GLU A 22 -10.57 9.32 -3.48
CA GLU A 22 -10.77 8.63 -2.21
C GLU A 22 -11.55 7.31 -2.42
N ASP A 23 -12.42 7.25 -3.42
CA ASP A 23 -13.14 6.04 -3.80
C ASP A 23 -12.20 4.95 -4.32
N ASP A 24 -11.17 5.32 -5.10
CA ASP A 24 -10.13 4.37 -5.54
C ASP A 24 -9.37 3.80 -4.34
N THR A 25 -9.07 4.64 -3.35
CA THR A 25 -8.42 4.24 -2.10
C THR A 25 -9.30 3.25 -1.35
N GLN A 26 -10.57 3.60 -1.15
CA GLN A 26 -11.51 2.75 -0.43
C GLN A 26 -11.70 1.40 -1.12
N HIS A 27 -11.88 1.39 -2.44
CA HIS A 27 -12.02 0.17 -3.23
C HIS A 27 -10.79 -0.73 -3.12
N ASN A 28 -9.59 -0.16 -3.19
CA ASN A 28 -8.36 -0.91 -3.04
C ASN A 28 -8.21 -1.47 -1.60
N ILE A 29 -8.56 -0.68 -0.58
CA ILE A 29 -8.58 -1.14 0.81
C ILE A 29 -9.52 -2.35 0.98
N GLU A 30 -10.69 -2.35 0.35
CA GLU A 30 -11.64 -3.47 0.43
C GLU A 30 -11.06 -4.78 -0.14
N HIS A 31 -10.30 -4.70 -1.23
CA HIS A 31 -9.59 -5.87 -1.75
C HIS A 31 -8.42 -6.29 -0.85
N LEU A 32 -7.65 -5.33 -0.35
CA LEU A 32 -6.51 -5.61 0.54
C LEU A 32 -6.96 -6.23 1.87
N LYS A 33 -8.11 -5.81 2.43
CA LYS A 33 -8.71 -6.39 3.65
C LYS A 33 -8.96 -7.90 3.57
N LYS A 34 -9.04 -8.47 2.37
CA LYS A 34 -9.19 -9.93 2.14
C LYS A 34 -7.88 -10.69 2.34
N THR A 35 -6.77 -10.00 2.57
CA THR A 35 -5.44 -10.59 2.75
C THR A 35 -5.03 -10.59 4.22
N ASP A 36 -4.41 -11.67 4.67
CA ASP A 36 -3.98 -11.82 6.07
C ASP A 36 -2.97 -10.75 6.49
N TRP A 37 -2.02 -10.44 5.61
CA TRP A 37 -0.97 -9.45 5.90
C TRP A 37 -1.55 -8.05 6.10
N PHE A 38 -2.58 -7.65 5.35
CA PHE A 38 -3.19 -6.34 5.53
C PHE A 38 -4.04 -6.30 6.80
N GLN A 39 -4.74 -7.39 7.12
CA GLN A 39 -5.46 -7.50 8.38
C GLN A 39 -4.52 -7.43 9.60
N GLN A 40 -3.32 -7.99 9.51
CA GLN A 40 -2.31 -7.85 10.57
C GLN A 40 -1.93 -6.39 10.81
N TYR A 41 -1.72 -5.60 9.76
CA TYR A 41 -1.45 -4.16 9.89
C TYR A 41 -2.63 -3.38 10.48
N LEU A 42 -3.87 -3.75 10.14
CA LEU A 42 -5.06 -3.12 10.72
C LEU A 42 -5.24 -3.40 12.21
N LYS A 43 -4.62 -4.45 12.75
CA LYS A 43 -4.69 -4.80 14.18
C LYS A 43 -3.60 -4.16 15.03
N GLN A 44 -2.58 -3.58 14.42
CA GLN A 44 -1.38 -3.10 15.12
C GLN A 44 -1.24 -1.58 15.00
N GLN A 45 -1.02 -0.91 16.13
CA GLN A 45 -0.55 0.48 16.11
C GLN A 45 0.96 0.54 15.88
N PRO A 46 1.49 1.61 15.24
CA PRO A 46 0.77 2.76 14.68
C PRO A 46 0.26 2.53 13.24
N TYR A 47 0.42 1.32 12.69
CA TYR A 47 0.10 1.01 11.29
C TYR A 47 -1.37 1.24 10.95
N ARG A 48 -2.28 0.85 11.86
CA ARG A 48 -3.72 1.07 11.70
C ARG A 48 -4.05 2.54 11.48
N ASP A 49 -3.52 3.43 12.31
CA ASP A 49 -3.80 4.87 12.20
C ASP A 49 -3.28 5.42 10.88
N LEU A 50 -2.06 5.05 10.48
CA LEU A 50 -1.50 5.43 9.18
C LEU A 50 -2.36 4.94 7.99
N LEU A 51 -2.87 3.71 8.05
CA LEU A 51 -3.77 3.18 7.01
C LEU A 51 -5.13 3.92 6.96
N ILE A 52 -5.61 4.44 8.09
CA ILE A 52 -6.90 5.12 8.19
C ILE A 52 -6.78 6.60 7.83
N SER A 53 -5.75 7.31 8.29
CA SER A 53 -5.72 8.78 8.29
C SER A 53 -4.52 9.42 7.60
N ASP A 54 -3.41 8.71 7.38
CA ASP A 54 -2.24 9.32 6.74
C ASP A 54 -2.47 9.49 5.23
N LYS A 55 -2.47 10.75 4.78
CA LYS A 55 -2.76 11.12 3.39
C LYS A 55 -1.81 10.47 2.39
N ASP A 56 -0.53 10.30 2.72
CA ASP A 56 0.43 9.72 1.78
C ASP A 56 0.30 8.19 1.70
N VAL A 57 0.02 7.54 2.82
CA VAL A 57 -0.26 6.09 2.85
C VAL A 57 -1.53 5.79 2.05
N ARG A 58 -2.61 6.54 2.32
CA ARG A 58 -3.88 6.42 1.56
C ARG A 58 -3.67 6.69 0.07
N LYS A 59 -2.91 7.73 -0.28
CA LYS A 59 -2.51 8.05 -1.65
C LYS A 59 -1.83 6.89 -2.35
N VAL A 60 -0.84 6.27 -1.71
CA VAL A 60 -0.14 5.11 -2.29
C VAL A 60 -1.10 3.94 -2.51
N ILE A 61 -2.05 3.71 -1.60
CA ILE A 61 -3.04 2.64 -1.72
C ILE A 61 -4.03 2.91 -2.86
N GLY A 62 -4.61 4.11 -2.96
CA GLY A 62 -5.54 4.45 -4.06
C GLY A 62 -4.91 4.38 -5.44
N ARG A 63 -3.59 4.56 -5.50
CA ARG A 63 -2.79 4.47 -6.71
C ARG A 63 -2.40 3.06 -7.15
N LEU A 64 -2.68 2.04 -6.34
CA LEU A 64 -2.50 0.66 -6.77
C LEU A 64 -3.42 0.35 -7.94
N ASN A 65 -2.96 -0.49 -8.87
CA ASN A 65 -3.76 -0.87 -10.03
C ASN A 65 -4.98 -1.69 -9.59
N ASN A 66 -6.14 -1.05 -9.50
CA ASN A 66 -7.40 -1.64 -9.01
C ASN A 66 -7.78 -2.93 -9.77
N LYS A 67 -7.67 -2.96 -11.10
CA LYS A 67 -7.98 -4.13 -11.94
C LYS A 67 -7.10 -5.33 -11.59
N LYS A 68 -5.79 -5.10 -11.44
CA LYS A 68 -4.85 -6.17 -11.07
C LYS A 68 -5.00 -6.57 -9.60
N LEU A 69 -5.31 -5.62 -8.73
CA LEU A 69 -5.55 -5.87 -7.31
C LEU A 69 -6.80 -6.71 -7.09
N ALA A 70 -7.91 -6.38 -7.75
CA ALA A 70 -9.15 -7.15 -7.70
C ALA A 70 -8.96 -8.60 -8.18
N LYS A 71 -8.10 -8.83 -9.17
CA LYS A 71 -7.78 -10.18 -9.69
C LYS A 71 -6.87 -10.99 -8.75
N ASN A 72 -5.88 -10.36 -8.13
CA ASN A 72 -4.96 -11.03 -7.21
C ASN A 72 -4.50 -10.07 -6.08
N PRO A 73 -5.27 -9.98 -4.99
CA PRO A 73 -4.96 -9.08 -3.89
C PRO A 73 -3.75 -9.56 -3.06
N GLN A 74 -3.45 -10.86 -3.08
CA GLN A 74 -2.32 -11.45 -2.35
C GLN A 74 -0.96 -11.26 -3.05
N ARG A 75 -0.92 -10.55 -4.18
CA ARG A 75 0.34 -10.31 -4.88
C ARG A 75 1.33 -9.60 -3.97
N GLU A 76 2.46 -10.25 -3.73
CA GLU A 76 3.51 -9.78 -2.82
C GLU A 76 4.01 -8.36 -3.13
N ALA A 77 3.96 -7.94 -4.39
CA ALA A 77 4.30 -6.57 -4.78
C ALA A 77 3.46 -5.51 -4.05
N TYR A 78 2.16 -5.75 -3.82
CA TYR A 78 1.30 -4.81 -3.11
C TYR A 78 1.64 -4.73 -1.63
N GLN A 79 1.89 -5.88 -1.00
CA GLN A 79 2.38 -5.93 0.36
C GLN A 79 3.68 -5.13 0.50
N ARG A 80 4.67 -5.38 -0.37
CA ARG A 80 5.94 -4.63 -0.36
C ARG A 80 5.74 -3.12 -0.48
N ILE A 81 4.88 -2.66 -1.40
CA ILE A 81 4.59 -1.23 -1.59
C ILE A 81 3.97 -0.62 -0.33
N VAL A 82 2.93 -1.26 0.22
CA VAL A 82 2.22 -0.78 1.41
C VAL A 82 3.14 -0.80 2.65
N THR A 83 3.86 -1.91 2.87
CA THR A 83 4.83 -2.02 3.97
C THR A 83 5.92 -0.95 3.86
N LYS A 84 6.41 -0.64 2.65
CA LYS A 84 7.44 0.38 2.44
C LYS A 84 6.96 1.78 2.82
N VAL A 85 5.75 2.18 2.41
CA VAL A 85 5.21 3.51 2.77
C VAL A 85 4.91 3.60 4.27
N LEU A 86 4.39 2.52 4.89
CA LEU A 86 4.14 2.46 6.33
C LEU A 86 5.44 2.59 7.15
N LYS A 87 6.46 1.81 6.81
CA LYS A 87 7.77 1.87 7.49
C LYS A 87 8.44 3.23 7.32
N ARG A 88 8.33 3.84 6.14
CA ARG A 88 8.85 5.19 5.88
C ARG A 88 8.21 6.21 6.82
N LYS A 89 6.89 6.15 7.03
CA LYS A 89 6.19 7.07 7.94
C LYS A 89 6.61 6.88 9.38
N ILE A 90 6.75 5.64 9.84
CA ILE A 90 7.20 5.36 11.21
C ILE A 90 8.62 5.85 11.44
N PHE A 91 9.54 5.63 10.49
CA PHE A 91 10.92 6.07 10.62
C PHE A 91 11.07 7.59 10.57
N VAL A 92 10.25 8.30 9.78
CA VAL A 92 10.27 9.77 9.70
C VAL A 92 9.61 10.44 10.91
N SER A 93 8.73 9.74 11.63
CA SER A 93 8.06 10.25 12.84
C SER A 93 8.83 10.00 14.15
N GLN A 94 10.02 9.39 14.09
CA GLN A 94 10.96 9.22 15.22
C GLN A 94 12.06 10.27 15.13
#